data_AF-A0A7W0UDC8-F1
#
_entry.id   AF-A0A7W0UDC8-F1
#
_cell.length_a   1.000
_cell.length_b   1.000
_cell.length_c   1.000
_cell.angle_alpha   90.00
_cell.angle_beta   90.00
_cell.angle_gamma   90.00
#
_symmetry.space_group_name_H-M   'P 1'
#
loop_
_entity.id
_entity.type
_entity.pdbx_description
1 polymer ?
#
loop_
_entity_poly.entity_id
_entity_poly.type
_entity_poly.pdbx_seq_one_letter_code
_entity_poly.pdbx_strand_id
1 'polypeptide(L)'
;MEILIPNPTSAALARPRTGILLVALALIWSTIVVELASAQAPREDKALGRAALASSVEDQRGGTCRDRICTPDKANDGSGDTRWGSAFTDNQFWQVDLGGARLVDEIVVDWQTAYAAEYQISTSLDGTNFALVENGSLSGGAPNNHKPVRTTMAARSARYVRVTGIKRATQWGFSIWSVNVFGPRDGSSAPAAAAPSPAPAPAAVVQAPPAGTTVSSPALRPIAASTRVRLAGKVVGSKTRIRLLSVRAPGKATVRVRCTGPGCPAKVPVRRGSGRVRELRRVLRSGAVLEVFVTRPKTYGKYTRFKMRRGTAPQRVDLCVVDGSDTPVACPG
;
A
#
# COMPACT_ATOMS: atom_id res chain seq x y z
N MET A 1 81.57 39.28 -33.82
CA MET A 1 81.56 40.71 -33.44
C MET A 1 81.67 40.74 -31.92
N GLU A 2 82.87 41.08 -31.49
CA GLU A 2 83.44 40.91 -30.16
C GLU A 2 83.22 42.15 -29.29
N ILE A 3 83.21 41.94 -27.96
CA ILE A 3 83.71 42.84 -26.90
C ILE A 3 82.86 44.10 -26.61
N LEU A 4 82.16 44.17 -25.47
CA LEU A 4 82.58 44.60 -24.12
C LEU A 4 82.90 46.12 -23.95
N ILE A 5 81.90 46.87 -23.42
CA ILE A 5 81.88 47.78 -22.23
C ILE A 5 83.07 48.78 -22.05
N PRO A 6 82.84 50.12 -21.83
CA PRO A 6 82.70 50.63 -20.46
C PRO A 6 81.76 51.82 -20.16
N ASN A 7 81.35 51.77 -18.88
CA ASN A 7 80.69 52.71 -17.98
C ASN A 7 81.15 54.18 -18.06
N PRO A 8 80.35 55.13 -17.53
CA PRO A 8 80.77 55.73 -16.25
C PRO A 8 79.65 55.92 -15.22
N THR A 9 79.93 55.34 -14.04
CA THR A 9 79.95 55.98 -12.71
C THR A 9 78.92 57.06 -12.32
N SER A 10 78.02 56.65 -11.41
CA SER A 10 77.85 57.16 -10.04
C SER A 10 77.68 58.66 -9.77
N ALA A 11 76.46 59.04 -9.37
CA ALA A 11 76.14 60.00 -8.29
C ALA A 11 74.60 60.02 -8.11
N ALA A 12 73.97 60.16 -6.95
CA ALA A 12 74.40 60.25 -5.57
C ALA A 12 73.13 60.11 -4.70
N LEU A 13 73.29 59.42 -3.56
CA LEU A 13 72.74 59.73 -2.24
C LEU A 13 71.26 60.18 -2.12
N ALA A 14 70.44 59.35 -1.46
CA ALA A 14 69.87 59.73 -0.16
C ALA A 14 69.33 58.50 0.58
N ARG A 15 69.61 58.48 1.89
CA ARG A 15 69.46 57.38 2.84
C ARG A 15 68.10 57.44 3.58
N PRO A 16 67.77 56.46 4.44
CA PRO A 16 66.46 55.81 4.56
C PRO A 16 65.63 56.35 5.73
N ARG A 17 64.33 56.03 5.77
CA ARG A 17 63.60 55.79 7.02
C ARG A 17 62.55 54.69 6.84
N THR A 18 62.89 53.53 7.41
CA THR A 18 62.04 52.46 7.96
C THR A 18 60.59 52.81 8.22
N GLY A 19 59.66 51.97 7.76
CA GLY A 19 58.26 52.03 8.16
C GLY A 19 57.34 51.02 7.47
N ILE A 20 57.34 49.77 7.98
CA ILE A 20 56.13 48.98 8.22
C ILE A 20 55.45 48.28 7.02
N LEU A 21 55.60 46.95 7.07
CA LEU A 21 54.68 45.87 6.70
C LEU A 21 54.21 45.71 5.25
N LEU A 22 54.88 44.75 4.62
CA LEU A 22 54.33 43.72 3.75
C LEU A 22 52.95 43.19 4.22
N VAL A 23 52.20 42.72 3.21
CA VAL A 23 51.02 41.83 3.29
C VAL A 23 49.65 42.52 3.41
N ALA A 24 49.26 43.24 2.36
CA ALA A 24 47.85 43.53 2.05
C ALA A 24 47.35 42.68 0.86
N LEU A 25 47.67 41.38 0.89
CA LEU A 25 47.15 40.34 -0.02
C LEU A 25 46.59 39.15 0.79
N ALA A 26 46.01 39.45 1.95
CA ALA A 26 45.34 38.51 2.84
C ALA A 26 44.00 39.08 3.36
N LEU A 27 43.31 39.88 2.54
CA LEU A 27 41.98 40.44 2.83
C LEU A 27 40.97 40.17 1.69
N ILE A 28 41.16 39.07 0.95
CA ILE A 28 40.13 38.47 0.07
C ILE A 28 39.94 36.98 0.44
N TRP A 29 40.11 36.65 1.72
CA TRP A 29 39.93 35.29 2.28
C TRP A 29 39.10 35.31 3.58
N SER A 30 38.16 36.25 3.72
CA SER A 30 37.45 36.48 5.00
C SER A 30 35.95 36.80 4.88
N THR A 31 35.27 36.48 3.77
CA THR A 31 33.81 36.68 3.67
C THR A 31 33.04 35.56 2.95
N ILE A 32 33.59 34.36 2.78
CA ILE A 32 32.77 33.19 2.36
C ILE A 32 33.05 32.00 3.27
N VAL A 33 32.72 32.18 4.55
CA VAL A 33 32.31 31.12 5.48
C VAL A 33 31.22 31.83 6.28
N VAL A 34 29.92 31.69 6.00
CA VAL A 34 29.09 30.51 6.16
C VAL A 34 27.80 30.83 5.40
N GLU A 35 27.61 30.28 4.21
CA GLU A 35 26.26 30.07 3.68
C GLU A 35 26.25 28.78 2.86
N LEU A 36 26.86 27.72 3.42
CA LEU A 36 26.32 26.40 3.15
C LEU A 36 24.98 26.35 3.87
N ALA A 37 23.93 26.76 3.16
CA ALA A 37 22.61 26.26 3.44
C ALA A 37 22.75 24.77 3.69
N SER A 38 22.45 24.33 4.91
CA SER A 38 22.50 22.93 5.30
C SER A 38 21.62 22.15 4.33
N ALA A 39 22.21 21.59 3.27
CA ALA A 39 21.54 20.63 2.43
C ALA A 39 21.37 19.39 3.31
N GLN A 40 20.27 19.37 4.06
CA GLN A 40 19.93 18.27 4.94
C GLN A 40 19.96 17.00 4.10
N ALA A 41 20.67 15.96 4.57
CA ALA A 41 20.74 14.70 3.86
C ALA A 41 19.31 14.21 3.52
N PRO A 42 19.10 13.64 2.31
CA PRO A 42 17.79 13.16 1.92
C PRO A 42 17.29 12.12 2.92
N ARG A 43 16.03 12.26 3.37
CA ARG A 43 15.41 11.29 4.28
C ARG A 43 15.30 9.93 3.60
N GLU A 44 15.55 8.84 4.33
CA GLU A 44 15.29 7.47 3.87
C GLU A 44 13.81 7.30 3.53
N ASP A 45 13.51 6.92 2.28
CA ASP A 45 12.19 6.42 1.93
C ASP A 45 12.04 4.97 2.39
N LYS A 46 11.25 4.78 3.44
CA LYS A 46 11.03 3.49 4.10
C LYS A 46 10.18 2.55 3.26
N ALA A 47 9.44 3.06 2.26
CA ALA A 47 8.62 2.28 1.36
C ALA A 47 9.39 1.79 0.12
N LEU A 48 10.53 2.41 -0.22
CA LEU A 48 11.28 2.09 -1.43
C LEU A 48 11.66 0.60 -1.52
N GLY A 49 11.26 -0.04 -2.62
CA GLY A 49 11.53 -1.46 -2.91
C GLY A 49 10.85 -2.46 -1.97
N ARG A 50 9.98 -2.01 -1.06
CA ARG A 50 9.29 -2.86 -0.10
C ARG A 50 8.15 -3.66 -0.73
N ALA A 51 7.75 -4.75 -0.07
CA ALA A 51 6.64 -5.57 -0.53
C ALA A 51 5.33 -4.77 -0.50
N ALA A 52 4.74 -4.56 -1.66
CA ALA A 52 3.47 -3.88 -1.83
C ALA A 52 2.38 -4.84 -2.33
N LEU A 53 1.14 -4.56 -1.95
CA LEU A 53 -0.05 -5.25 -2.42
C LEU A 53 -1.16 -4.24 -2.72
N ALA A 54 -2.17 -4.69 -3.45
CA ALA A 54 -3.33 -3.87 -3.74
C ALA A 54 -4.62 -4.69 -3.78
N SER A 55 -5.74 -4.01 -3.61
CA SER A 55 -7.08 -4.55 -3.82
C SER A 55 -7.28 -5.15 -5.22
N SER A 56 -6.67 -4.55 -6.23
CA SER A 56 -6.73 -4.96 -7.62
C SER A 56 -5.57 -4.38 -8.42
N VAL A 57 -5.44 -4.87 -9.65
CA VAL A 57 -4.58 -4.30 -10.69
C VAL A 57 -5.46 -4.05 -11.91
N GLU A 58 -5.20 -2.96 -12.62
CA GLU A 58 -5.83 -2.63 -13.88
C GLU A 58 -5.70 -3.81 -14.87
N ASP A 59 -6.83 -4.33 -15.36
CA ASP A 59 -6.89 -5.37 -16.40
C ASP A 59 -7.80 -4.89 -17.53
N GLN A 60 -7.20 -4.34 -18.59
CA GLN A 60 -7.88 -3.87 -19.79
C GLN A 60 -7.40 -4.67 -21.00
N ARG A 61 -8.33 -5.32 -21.72
CA ARG A 61 -8.08 -5.81 -23.09
C ARG A 61 -7.93 -4.61 -24.03
N GLY A 62 -6.73 -4.04 -24.10
CA GLY A 62 -6.43 -2.85 -24.90
C GLY A 62 -5.74 -1.70 -24.16
N GLY A 63 -5.57 -1.79 -22.83
CA GLY A 63 -4.88 -0.75 -22.04
C GLY A 63 -3.35 -0.93 -21.97
N THR A 64 -2.65 0.10 -21.49
CA THR A 64 -1.19 0.20 -21.37
C THR A 64 -0.55 -0.75 -20.35
N CYS A 65 -1.36 -1.46 -19.56
CA CYS A 65 -0.91 -2.36 -18.48
C CYS A 65 -0.53 -3.79 -18.92
N ARG A 66 -0.23 -4.03 -20.21
CA ARG A 66 0.07 -5.40 -20.71
C ARG A 66 1.39 -5.98 -20.17
N ASP A 67 2.35 -5.14 -19.79
CA ASP A 67 3.72 -5.58 -19.48
C ASP A 67 4.21 -5.15 -18.07
N ARG A 68 3.42 -5.37 -17.01
CA ARG A 68 3.83 -5.19 -15.59
C ARG A 68 4.23 -3.77 -15.15
N ILE A 69 3.95 -2.75 -15.95
CA ILE A 69 4.21 -1.33 -15.61
C ILE A 69 3.25 -0.82 -14.53
N CYS A 70 2.23 -1.61 -14.16
CA CYS A 70 1.23 -1.17 -13.20
C CYS A 70 0.82 -2.10 -12.05
N THR A 71 1.70 -3.03 -11.70
CA THR A 71 1.58 -3.83 -10.48
C THR A 71 1.82 -3.00 -9.22
N PRO A 72 1.42 -3.48 -8.02
CA PRO A 72 1.52 -2.68 -6.80
C PRO A 72 2.95 -2.24 -6.47
N ASP A 73 3.97 -3.02 -6.80
CA ASP A 73 5.39 -2.65 -6.60
C ASP A 73 5.80 -1.39 -7.38
N LYS A 74 5.03 -0.98 -8.39
CA LYS A 74 5.31 0.18 -9.24
C LYS A 74 5.02 1.52 -8.60
N ALA A 75 4.28 1.54 -7.50
CA ALA A 75 4.11 2.77 -6.72
C ALA A 75 5.21 2.95 -5.67
N ASN A 76 6.19 2.06 -5.57
CA ASN A 76 7.30 2.19 -4.61
C ASN A 76 8.62 1.64 -5.13
N ASP A 77 8.84 1.60 -6.44
CA ASP A 77 10.09 1.15 -7.05
C ASP A 77 11.08 2.28 -7.35
N GLY A 78 10.70 3.53 -7.09
CA GLY A 78 11.53 4.72 -7.30
C GLY A 78 11.61 5.18 -8.76
N SER A 79 10.82 4.59 -9.67
CA SER A 79 10.70 5.07 -11.04
C SER A 79 9.59 6.13 -11.15
N GLY A 80 9.85 7.21 -11.89
CA GLY A 80 8.82 8.19 -12.26
C GLY A 80 7.95 7.75 -13.44
N ASP A 81 8.30 6.64 -14.10
CA ASP A 81 7.70 6.20 -15.37
C ASP A 81 6.79 4.96 -15.21
N THR A 82 6.73 4.39 -14.00
CA THR A 82 5.87 3.25 -13.67
C THR A 82 4.85 3.63 -12.60
N ARG A 83 3.66 3.04 -12.61
CA ARG A 83 2.55 3.46 -11.74
C ARG A 83 1.76 2.27 -11.26
N TRP A 84 1.35 2.16 -10.01
CA TRP A 84 0.25 1.23 -9.73
C TRP A 84 -1.04 1.73 -10.38
N GLY A 85 -1.80 0.82 -11.01
CA GLY A 85 -3.14 1.08 -11.56
C GLY A 85 -4.15 0.08 -11.02
N SER A 86 -5.33 0.56 -10.62
CA SER A 86 -6.40 -0.28 -10.07
C SER A 86 -7.48 -0.64 -11.10
N ALA A 87 -8.37 -1.56 -10.73
CA ALA A 87 -9.62 -1.76 -11.44
C ALA A 87 -10.48 -0.48 -11.47
N PHE A 88 -11.32 -0.35 -12.49
CA PHE A 88 -12.09 0.88 -12.77
C PHE A 88 -13.36 0.94 -11.91
N THR A 89 -13.17 0.85 -10.61
CA THR A 89 -14.19 0.87 -9.57
C THR A 89 -13.69 1.65 -8.37
N ASP A 90 -14.61 2.24 -7.63
CA ASP A 90 -14.33 2.96 -6.38
C ASP A 90 -13.85 1.99 -5.27
N ASN A 91 -13.40 2.55 -4.14
CA ASN A 91 -12.94 1.79 -2.97
C ASN A 91 -11.81 0.79 -3.29
N GLN A 92 -10.75 1.26 -3.94
CA GLN A 92 -9.54 0.47 -4.17
C GLN A 92 -8.42 0.97 -3.26
N PHE A 93 -7.54 0.07 -2.85
CA PHE A 93 -6.38 0.42 -2.05
C PHE A 93 -5.08 -0.12 -2.63
N TRP A 94 -4.02 0.59 -2.30
CA TRP A 94 -2.62 0.19 -2.36
C TRP A 94 -2.04 0.16 -0.94
N GLN A 95 -1.16 -0.79 -0.64
CA GLN A 95 -0.56 -0.94 0.68
C GLN A 95 0.89 -1.44 0.57
N VAL A 96 1.75 -0.96 1.46
CA VAL A 96 3.14 -1.43 1.61
C VAL A 96 3.42 -1.97 3.00
N ASP A 97 4.23 -3.03 3.10
CA ASP A 97 4.88 -3.52 4.33
C ASP A 97 6.29 -2.95 4.42
N LEU A 98 6.55 -2.08 5.39
CA LEU A 98 7.84 -1.43 5.63
C LEU A 98 8.94 -2.41 6.13
N GLY A 99 8.63 -3.69 6.25
CA GLY A 99 9.52 -4.78 6.68
C GLY A 99 9.66 -4.93 8.19
N GLY A 100 8.92 -4.14 8.96
CA GLY A 100 8.95 -4.07 10.42
C GLY A 100 8.31 -2.78 10.92
N ALA A 101 8.09 -2.68 12.22
CA ALA A 101 7.60 -1.45 12.83
C ALA A 101 8.65 -0.34 12.71
N ARG A 102 8.30 0.77 12.06
CA ARG A 102 9.17 1.92 11.82
C ARG A 102 8.45 3.20 12.22
N LEU A 103 9.21 4.21 12.65
CA LEU A 103 8.67 5.55 12.88
C LEU A 103 8.29 6.20 11.54
N VAL A 104 7.08 6.73 11.47
CA VAL A 104 6.54 7.42 10.30
C VAL A 104 5.96 8.76 10.75
N ASP A 105 6.34 9.84 10.06
CA ASP A 105 5.86 11.21 10.30
C ASP A 105 5.42 11.92 9.02
N GLU A 106 5.74 11.37 7.84
CA GLU A 106 5.31 11.91 6.56
C GLU A 106 5.04 10.79 5.55
N ILE A 107 3.93 10.92 4.83
CA ILE A 107 3.57 10.07 3.70
C ILE A 107 3.31 10.99 2.51
N VAL A 108 3.93 10.67 1.37
CA VAL A 108 3.76 11.42 0.13
C VAL A 108 3.14 10.50 -0.90
N VAL A 109 2.01 10.90 -1.47
CA VAL A 109 1.33 10.14 -2.53
C VAL A 109 1.36 10.97 -3.80
N ASP A 110 2.03 10.48 -4.83
CA ASP A 110 2.07 11.09 -6.14
C ASP A 110 1.08 10.41 -7.08
N TRP A 111 -0.04 11.10 -7.31
CA TRP A 111 -1.10 10.59 -8.16
C TRP A 111 -0.81 10.84 -9.64
N GLN A 112 -1.25 9.90 -10.48
CA GLN A 112 -1.33 10.11 -11.92
C GLN A 112 -2.63 10.88 -12.28
N THR A 113 -2.83 11.19 -13.55
CA THR A 113 -4.09 11.74 -14.11
C THR A 113 -5.36 11.06 -13.56
N ALA A 114 -5.35 9.74 -13.37
CA ALA A 114 -6.47 9.00 -12.80
C ALA A 114 -6.43 8.97 -11.26
N TYR A 115 -6.44 10.16 -10.65
CA TYR A 115 -6.33 10.34 -9.19
C TYR A 115 -7.66 10.04 -8.45
N ALA A 116 -7.57 9.96 -7.12
CA ALA A 116 -8.73 9.83 -6.25
C ALA A 116 -9.31 11.21 -5.90
N ALA A 117 -10.60 11.43 -6.21
CA ALA A 117 -11.32 12.64 -5.78
C ALA A 117 -11.52 12.65 -4.26
N GLU A 118 -11.69 11.48 -3.65
CA GLU A 118 -11.75 11.29 -2.21
C GLU A 118 -10.84 10.10 -1.85
N TYR A 119 -9.99 10.24 -0.83
CA TYR A 119 -9.03 9.21 -0.43
C TYR A 119 -8.76 9.21 1.07
N GLN A 120 -8.24 8.08 1.56
CA GLN A 120 -7.78 7.92 2.93
C GLN A 120 -6.35 7.40 2.98
N ILE A 121 -5.55 7.91 3.90
CA ILE A 121 -4.26 7.34 4.28
C ILE A 121 -4.39 6.77 5.68
N SER A 122 -3.88 5.57 5.88
CA SER A 122 -3.94 4.88 7.16
C SER A 122 -2.68 4.07 7.43
N THR A 123 -2.39 3.86 8.71
CA THR A 123 -1.22 3.12 9.18
C THR A 123 -1.62 1.94 10.06
N SER A 124 -0.82 0.89 10.10
CA SER A 124 -1.06 -0.29 10.94
C SER A 124 0.24 -0.91 11.41
N LEU A 125 0.22 -1.56 12.58
CA LEU A 125 1.30 -2.42 13.05
C LEU A 125 1.12 -3.89 12.67
N ASP A 126 -0.14 -4.32 12.47
CA ASP A 126 -0.50 -5.73 12.27
C ASP A 126 -0.98 -6.04 10.85
N GLY A 127 -1.21 -5.03 10.02
CA GLY A 127 -1.65 -5.18 8.63
C GLY A 127 -3.14 -5.49 8.48
N THR A 128 -3.90 -5.41 9.57
CA THR A 128 -5.33 -5.72 9.66
C THR A 128 -6.14 -4.56 10.24
N ASN A 129 -5.71 -4.00 11.37
CA ASN A 129 -6.31 -2.85 12.03
C ASN A 129 -5.58 -1.59 11.58
N PHE A 130 -6.25 -0.78 10.78
CA PHE A 130 -5.69 0.44 10.24
C PHE A 130 -6.24 1.64 11.00
N ALA A 131 -5.34 2.44 11.56
CA ALA A 131 -5.68 3.74 12.12
C ALA A 131 -5.63 4.79 11.01
N LEU A 132 -6.72 5.55 10.88
CA LEU A 132 -6.81 6.66 9.94
C LEU A 132 -5.77 7.72 10.28
N VAL A 133 -5.08 8.22 9.26
CA VAL A 133 -4.13 9.32 9.33
C VAL A 133 -4.68 10.54 8.62
N GLU A 134 -5.25 10.33 7.42
CA GLU A 134 -5.76 11.40 6.57
C GLU A 134 -7.07 10.96 5.91
N ASN A 135 -8.01 11.89 5.78
CA ASN A 135 -9.21 11.75 4.96
C ASN A 135 -9.29 12.95 4.02
N GLY A 136 -8.69 12.81 2.85
CA GLY A 136 -8.44 13.90 1.92
C GLY A 136 -9.41 13.92 0.74
N SER A 137 -9.53 15.08 0.11
CA SER A 137 -10.27 15.27 -1.13
C SER A 137 -9.46 16.09 -2.12
N LEU A 138 -9.57 15.77 -3.40
CA LEU A 138 -8.87 16.45 -4.49
C LEU A 138 -9.86 16.89 -5.56
N SER A 139 -9.74 18.13 -6.02
CA SER A 139 -10.50 18.70 -7.14
C SER A 139 -9.55 19.28 -8.20
N GLY A 140 -10.05 19.40 -9.44
CA GLY A 140 -9.30 19.90 -10.61
C GLY A 140 -8.97 18.82 -11.65
N GLY A 141 -9.47 18.98 -12.88
CA GLY A 141 -9.17 18.08 -14.01
C GLY A 141 -7.71 18.23 -14.49
N ALA A 142 -7.05 17.13 -14.85
CA ALA A 142 -5.62 17.09 -15.16
C ALA A 142 -5.25 17.90 -16.43
N PRO A 143 -4.14 18.65 -16.42
CA PRO A 143 -2.89 18.07 -16.89
C PRO A 143 -1.64 18.53 -16.08
N ASN A 144 -1.10 17.60 -15.30
CA ASN A 144 0.25 17.63 -14.76
C ASN A 144 0.54 16.20 -14.32
N ASN A 145 1.53 15.58 -14.96
CA ASN A 145 1.75 14.14 -14.86
C ASN A 145 2.28 13.70 -13.49
N HIS A 146 2.31 14.56 -12.48
CA HIS A 146 2.69 14.28 -11.12
C HIS A 146 1.91 15.24 -10.21
N LYS A 147 1.13 14.71 -9.27
CA LYS A 147 0.36 15.50 -8.30
C LYS A 147 0.67 14.99 -6.89
N PRO A 148 1.88 15.27 -6.37
CA PRO A 148 2.27 14.84 -5.04
C PRO A 148 1.42 15.53 -3.98
N VAL A 149 0.82 14.74 -3.11
CA VAL A 149 0.15 15.19 -1.90
C VAL A 149 0.96 14.74 -0.70
N ARG A 150 1.36 15.69 0.15
CA ARG A 150 2.12 15.42 1.36
C ARG A 150 1.19 15.44 2.56
N THR A 151 1.27 14.39 3.37
CA THR A 151 0.57 14.29 4.64
C THR A 151 1.61 14.15 5.74
N THR A 152 1.72 15.17 6.58
CA THR A 152 2.56 15.15 7.78
C THR A 152 1.73 14.79 9.01
N MET A 153 2.33 14.09 9.97
CA MET A 153 1.66 13.65 11.20
C MET A 153 2.66 13.60 12.35
N ALA A 154 2.16 13.55 13.58
CA ALA A 154 3.02 13.23 14.73
C ALA A 154 3.68 11.85 14.53
N ALA A 155 4.98 11.77 14.80
CA ALA A 155 5.76 10.56 14.60
C ALA A 155 5.13 9.37 15.32
N ARG A 156 4.81 8.31 14.57
CA ARG A 156 4.16 7.12 15.10
C ARG A 156 4.78 5.85 14.56
N SER A 157 4.71 4.77 15.34
CA SER A 157 5.15 3.46 14.88
C SER A 157 4.13 2.86 13.91
N ALA A 158 4.60 2.45 12.73
CA ALA A 158 3.80 1.78 11.71
C ALA A 158 4.66 0.72 11.00
N ARG A 159 4.07 -0.43 10.70
CA ARG A 159 4.66 -1.44 9.80
C ARG A 159 4.03 -1.38 8.41
N TYR A 160 2.75 -1.03 8.34
CA TYR A 160 2.01 -0.95 7.09
C TYR A 160 1.47 0.45 6.87
N VAL A 161 1.54 0.91 5.63
CA VAL A 161 0.87 2.13 5.15
C VAL A 161 -0.11 1.72 4.06
N ARG A 162 -1.34 2.22 4.12
CA ARG A 162 -2.38 1.96 3.12
C ARG A 162 -2.96 3.28 2.61
N VAL A 163 -2.98 3.42 1.30
CA VAL A 163 -3.66 4.50 0.57
C VAL A 163 -4.91 3.91 -0.06
N THR A 164 -6.08 4.42 0.32
CA THR A 164 -7.38 3.95 -0.17
C THR A 164 -8.05 5.05 -0.98
N GLY A 165 -8.24 4.84 -2.27
CA GLY A 165 -9.09 5.67 -3.10
C GLY A 165 -10.56 5.34 -2.82
N ILE A 166 -11.30 6.30 -2.28
CA ILE A 166 -12.73 6.16 -1.95
C ILE A 166 -13.57 6.44 -3.19
N LYS A 167 -13.32 7.56 -3.87
CA LYS A 167 -14.07 7.98 -5.04
C LYS A 167 -13.14 8.39 -6.17
N ARG A 168 -13.38 7.87 -7.37
CA ARG A 168 -12.57 8.20 -8.55
C ARG A 168 -12.88 9.59 -9.07
N ALA A 169 -11.85 10.32 -9.50
CA ALA A 169 -12.03 11.62 -10.16
C ALA A 169 -12.35 11.49 -11.65
N THR A 170 -12.06 10.33 -12.24
CA THR A 170 -12.21 10.04 -13.67
C THR A 170 -12.97 8.74 -13.89
N GLN A 171 -13.28 8.43 -15.15
CA GLN A 171 -13.88 7.14 -15.53
C GLN A 171 -12.90 5.95 -15.40
N TRP A 172 -11.60 6.21 -15.32
CA TRP A 172 -10.54 5.21 -15.17
C TRP A 172 -10.40 4.78 -13.70
N GLY A 173 -9.60 3.74 -13.42
CA GLY A 173 -9.25 3.34 -12.05
C GLY A 173 -8.33 4.35 -11.38
N PHE A 174 -8.09 4.19 -10.09
CA PHE A 174 -7.05 4.95 -9.39
C PHE A 174 -5.65 4.58 -9.92
N SER A 175 -4.79 5.59 -10.04
CA SER A 175 -3.41 5.41 -10.48
C SER A 175 -2.42 6.25 -9.67
N ILE A 176 -1.34 5.63 -9.22
CA ILE A 176 -0.33 6.22 -8.33
C ILE A 176 1.06 5.99 -8.92
N TRP A 177 1.82 7.06 -9.17
CA TRP A 177 3.23 7.00 -9.58
C TRP A 177 4.12 6.58 -8.43
N SER A 178 3.97 7.21 -7.26
CA SER A 178 4.78 6.87 -6.10
C SER A 178 4.05 7.06 -4.77
N VAL A 179 4.44 6.27 -3.77
CA VAL A 179 4.13 6.46 -2.37
C VAL A 179 5.43 6.38 -1.59
N ASN A 180 5.86 7.51 -1.04
CA ASN A 180 7.06 7.61 -0.22
C ASN A 180 6.67 7.73 1.25
N VAL A 181 7.42 7.06 2.13
CA VAL A 181 7.15 7.03 3.57
C VAL A 181 8.40 7.43 4.32
N PHE A 182 8.34 8.54 5.06
CA PHE A 182 9.47 9.09 5.80
C PHE A 182 9.23 9.03 7.31
N GLY A 183 10.34 9.08 8.06
CA GLY A 183 10.32 9.29 9.50
C GLY A 183 11.03 10.59 9.89
N PRO A 184 11.06 10.90 11.21
CA PRO A 184 11.69 12.10 11.74
C PRO A 184 13.15 12.25 11.31
N ARG A 185 13.58 13.48 11.04
CA ARG A 185 14.94 13.80 10.56
C ARG A 185 16.04 13.46 11.57
N ASP A 186 15.73 13.50 12.87
CA ASP A 186 16.75 13.53 13.92
C ASP A 186 16.73 12.31 14.85
N GLY A 187 16.28 11.15 14.36
CA GLY A 187 16.21 9.93 15.18
C GLY A 187 15.28 10.03 16.40
N SER A 188 14.50 11.12 16.49
CA SER A 188 13.51 11.36 17.54
C SER A 188 12.60 10.16 17.67
N SER A 189 12.68 9.50 18.82
CA SER A 189 11.84 8.36 19.16
C SER A 189 10.37 8.80 19.15
N ALA A 190 9.46 7.96 18.64
CA ALA A 190 8.03 8.19 18.84
C ALA A 190 7.76 8.48 20.31
N PRO A 191 6.82 9.39 20.62
CA PRO A 191 6.19 9.39 21.93
C PRO A 191 5.74 7.97 22.24
N ALA A 192 6.15 7.45 23.41
CA ALA A 192 5.71 6.14 23.89
C ALA A 192 4.18 6.04 23.72
N ALA A 193 3.73 4.95 23.11
CA ALA A 193 2.37 4.73 22.64
C ALA A 193 1.31 5.33 23.58
N ALA A 194 0.77 6.50 23.22
CA ALA A 194 -0.54 6.89 23.69
C ALA A 194 -1.53 5.92 23.05
N ALA A 195 -2.16 5.12 23.89
CA ALA A 195 -3.33 4.33 23.53
C ALA A 195 -4.30 5.18 22.68
N PRO A 196 -5.01 4.60 21.70
CA PRO A 196 -5.97 5.36 20.91
C PRO A 196 -7.02 5.96 21.85
N SER A 197 -7.01 7.29 21.96
CA SER A 197 -8.11 8.04 22.56
C SER A 197 -9.36 7.82 21.71
N PRO A 198 -10.49 7.34 22.27
CA PRO A 198 -11.70 7.13 21.50
C PRO A 198 -12.36 8.48 21.19
N ALA A 199 -12.57 8.78 19.91
CA ALA A 199 -13.54 9.80 19.51
C ALA A 199 -14.94 9.38 20.01
N PRO A 200 -15.80 10.33 20.43
CA PRO A 200 -16.94 10.05 21.28
C PRO A 200 -18.05 9.34 20.49
N ALA A 201 -18.50 8.19 21.00
CA ALA A 201 -19.80 7.62 20.64
C ALA A 201 -20.79 7.92 21.78
N PRO A 202 -22.04 8.35 21.49
CA PRO A 202 -23.00 8.60 22.56
C PRO A 202 -23.53 7.30 23.15
N ALA A 203 -23.63 7.33 24.48
CA ALA A 203 -24.51 6.61 25.40
C ALA A 203 -24.47 5.06 25.46
N ALA A 204 -23.80 4.60 26.54
CA ALA A 204 -24.33 3.71 27.60
C ALA A 204 -24.66 2.24 27.22
N VAL A 205 -24.37 1.18 28.00
CA VAL A 205 -24.14 0.97 29.44
C VAL A 205 -23.35 -0.36 29.62
N VAL A 206 -22.70 -0.48 30.79
CA VAL A 206 -22.34 -1.69 31.59
C VAL A 206 -20.84 -2.07 31.62
N GLN A 207 -20.22 -1.74 32.77
CA GLN A 207 -18.90 -2.13 33.28
C GLN A 207 -18.85 -3.63 33.66
N ALA A 208 -17.81 -4.41 33.28
CA ALA A 208 -16.59 -4.85 34.03
C ALA A 208 -16.85 -5.90 35.17
N PRO A 209 -15.90 -6.79 35.63
CA PRO A 209 -14.42 -6.84 35.48
C PRO A 209 -13.85 -8.33 35.39
N PRO A 210 -12.60 -8.68 35.78
CA PRO A 210 -11.28 -8.31 35.26
C PRO A 210 -10.37 -9.52 34.88
N ALA A 211 -9.11 -9.20 34.58
CA ALA A 211 -7.90 -10.03 34.67
C ALA A 211 -7.50 -10.89 33.46
N GLY A 212 -6.41 -10.42 32.83
CA GLY A 212 -5.19 -11.21 32.61
C GLY A 212 -5.36 -12.60 32.01
N THR A 213 -4.95 -12.74 30.76
CA THR A 213 -3.80 -13.58 30.35
C THR A 213 -3.64 -13.37 28.86
N THR A 214 -2.47 -12.91 28.44
CA THR A 214 -2.02 -12.99 27.06
C THR A 214 -1.94 -14.46 26.67
N VAL A 215 -3.03 -15.02 26.15
CA VAL A 215 -2.96 -16.29 25.45
C VAL A 215 -2.27 -16.00 24.13
N SER A 216 -0.98 -16.35 24.08
CA SER A 216 -0.25 -16.58 22.83
C SER A 216 -1.10 -17.54 21.99
N SER A 217 -1.87 -16.98 21.06
CA SER A 217 -2.71 -17.76 20.17
C SER A 217 -1.76 -18.55 19.26
N PRO A 218 -1.88 -19.89 19.20
CA PRO A 218 -1.00 -20.67 18.34
C PRO A 218 -1.21 -20.18 16.91
N ALA A 219 -0.15 -19.67 16.29
CA ALA A 219 -0.15 -19.20 14.90
C ALA A 219 -0.67 -20.34 14.01
N LEU A 220 -1.96 -20.31 13.70
CA LEU A 220 -2.60 -21.30 12.84
C LEU A 220 -1.91 -21.19 11.48
N ARG A 221 -1.54 -22.33 10.90
CA ARG A 221 -0.88 -22.33 9.60
C ARG A 221 -1.90 -22.07 8.50
N PRO A 222 -1.60 -21.27 7.46
CA PRO A 222 -2.48 -21.12 6.32
C PRO A 222 -2.69 -22.46 5.61
N ILE A 223 -3.92 -22.72 5.17
CA ILE A 223 -4.22 -23.89 4.34
C ILE A 223 -3.38 -23.84 3.07
N ALA A 224 -2.89 -25.01 2.63
CA ALA A 224 -1.92 -25.14 1.55
C ALA A 224 -2.20 -24.17 0.38
N ALA A 225 -1.15 -23.45 -0.07
CA ALA A 225 -1.20 -22.48 -1.17
C ALA A 225 -1.81 -23.05 -2.48
N SER A 226 -1.84 -24.38 -2.61
CA SER A 226 -2.47 -25.10 -3.72
C SER A 226 -4.01 -25.11 -3.70
N THR A 227 -4.65 -24.55 -2.66
CA THR A 227 -6.12 -24.53 -2.52
C THR A 227 -6.77 -23.54 -3.49
N ARG A 228 -7.56 -24.08 -4.44
CA ARG A 228 -8.20 -23.30 -5.51
C ARG A 228 -9.70 -23.58 -5.62
N VAL A 229 -10.49 -22.51 -5.61
CA VAL A 229 -11.93 -22.53 -5.92
C VAL A 229 -12.13 -21.98 -7.32
N ARG A 230 -12.74 -22.78 -8.21
CA ARG A 230 -13.03 -22.42 -9.61
C ARG A 230 -14.52 -22.47 -9.87
N LEU A 231 -15.06 -21.36 -10.38
CA LEU A 231 -16.42 -21.25 -10.88
C LEU A 231 -16.35 -20.98 -12.38
N ALA A 232 -17.06 -21.79 -13.19
CA ALA A 232 -17.20 -21.56 -14.62
C ALA A 232 -18.66 -21.73 -15.05
N GLY A 233 -19.08 -20.91 -15.99
CA GLY A 233 -20.47 -20.83 -16.44
C GLY A 233 -20.65 -19.80 -17.55
N LYS A 234 -21.91 -19.58 -17.92
CA LYS A 234 -22.31 -18.53 -18.88
C LYS A 234 -23.32 -17.60 -18.22
N VAL A 235 -23.15 -16.30 -18.39
CA VAL A 235 -24.09 -15.27 -17.95
C VAL A 235 -24.94 -14.86 -19.16
N VAL A 236 -26.25 -14.87 -19.01
CA VAL A 236 -27.22 -14.45 -20.04
C VAL A 236 -28.31 -13.63 -19.36
N GLY A 237 -28.34 -12.32 -19.60
CA GLY A 237 -29.26 -11.40 -18.92
C GLY A 237 -29.08 -11.46 -17.41
N SER A 238 -30.14 -11.78 -16.67
CA SER A 238 -30.11 -11.94 -15.21
C SER A 238 -29.80 -13.36 -14.73
N LYS A 239 -29.50 -14.29 -15.65
CA LYS A 239 -29.30 -15.72 -15.36
C LYS A 239 -27.82 -16.10 -15.51
N THR A 240 -27.27 -16.73 -14.50
CA THR A 240 -25.94 -17.35 -14.53
C THR A 240 -26.09 -18.86 -14.55
N ARG A 241 -25.81 -19.49 -15.69
CA ARG A 241 -25.75 -20.95 -15.82
C ARG A 241 -24.38 -21.44 -15.38
N ILE A 242 -24.29 -22.02 -14.20
CA ILE A 242 -23.07 -22.62 -13.67
C ILE A 242 -22.87 -23.98 -14.35
N ARG A 243 -21.71 -24.17 -14.99
CA ARG A 243 -21.30 -25.45 -15.61
C ARG A 243 -20.33 -26.22 -14.71
N LEU A 244 -19.54 -25.50 -13.92
CA LEU A 244 -18.53 -26.08 -13.04
C LEU A 244 -18.38 -25.23 -11.78
N LEU A 245 -18.56 -25.86 -10.63
CA LEU A 245 -17.91 -25.45 -9.38
C LEU A 245 -16.95 -26.57 -8.99
N SER A 246 -15.66 -26.25 -8.92
CA SER A 246 -14.61 -27.20 -8.53
C SER A 246 -13.76 -26.61 -7.42
N VAL A 247 -13.46 -27.44 -6.43
CA VAL A 247 -12.58 -27.09 -5.32
C VAL A 247 -11.39 -28.05 -5.33
N ARG A 248 -10.18 -27.50 -5.39
CA ARG A 248 -8.94 -28.22 -5.10
C ARG A 248 -8.56 -27.88 -3.67
N ALA A 249 -8.47 -28.89 -2.82
CA ALA A 249 -8.16 -28.78 -1.39
C ALA A 249 -7.24 -29.93 -0.96
N PRO A 250 -6.38 -29.72 0.05
CA PRO A 250 -5.51 -30.76 0.58
C PRO A 250 -6.31 -31.92 1.22
N GLY A 251 -5.70 -33.11 1.29
CA GLY A 251 -6.31 -34.27 1.94
C GLY A 251 -6.75 -33.93 3.37
N LYS A 252 -7.96 -34.36 3.76
CA LYS A 252 -8.65 -34.07 5.04
C LYS A 252 -9.27 -32.67 5.21
N ALA A 253 -9.18 -31.77 4.22
CA ALA A 253 -9.93 -30.52 4.27
C ALA A 253 -11.44 -30.75 4.11
N THR A 254 -12.26 -29.97 4.79
CA THR A 254 -13.71 -29.94 4.68
C THR A 254 -14.12 -28.80 3.75
N VAL A 255 -14.91 -29.12 2.73
CA VAL A 255 -15.48 -28.17 1.78
C VAL A 255 -16.98 -28.04 2.08
N ARG A 256 -17.38 -26.85 2.52
CA ARG A 256 -18.78 -26.50 2.78
C ARG A 256 -19.19 -25.38 1.83
N VAL A 257 -20.39 -25.49 1.27
CA VAL A 257 -20.92 -24.51 0.32
C VAL A 257 -22.25 -24.02 0.83
N ARG A 258 -22.38 -22.71 1.00
CA ARG A 258 -23.67 -22.04 1.24
C ARG A 258 -24.12 -21.37 -0.06
N CYS A 259 -25.40 -21.55 -0.38
CA CYS A 259 -26.04 -20.90 -1.53
C CYS A 259 -27.29 -20.21 -1.01
N THR A 260 -27.39 -18.89 -1.16
CA THR A 260 -28.58 -18.12 -0.79
C THR A 260 -29.13 -17.36 -1.98
N GLY A 261 -30.45 -17.16 -2.00
CA GLY A 261 -31.13 -16.40 -3.05
C GLY A 261 -31.64 -17.25 -4.23
N PRO A 262 -32.08 -16.60 -5.33
CA PRO A 262 -32.91 -17.24 -6.33
C PRO A 262 -32.15 -18.28 -7.17
N GLY A 263 -32.70 -19.49 -7.22
CA GLY A 263 -32.10 -20.62 -7.92
C GLY A 263 -31.10 -21.41 -7.08
N CYS A 264 -30.94 -21.14 -5.79
CA CYS A 264 -30.14 -21.99 -4.91
C CYS A 264 -30.81 -23.35 -4.61
N PRO A 265 -30.05 -24.44 -4.41
CA PRO A 265 -30.60 -25.71 -3.97
C PRO A 265 -30.98 -25.66 -2.50
N ALA A 266 -31.91 -26.52 -2.09
CA ALA A 266 -32.34 -26.61 -0.69
C ALA A 266 -31.18 -26.97 0.25
N LYS A 267 -30.30 -27.89 -0.17
CA LYS A 267 -29.10 -28.27 0.57
C LYS A 267 -27.95 -28.56 -0.40
N VAL A 268 -26.73 -28.23 0.02
CA VAL A 268 -25.49 -28.67 -0.65
C VAL A 268 -24.71 -29.53 0.34
N PRO A 269 -24.39 -30.79 0.01
CA PRO A 269 -23.70 -31.69 0.93
C PRO A 269 -22.28 -31.19 1.20
N VAL A 270 -21.86 -31.31 2.45
CA VAL A 270 -20.46 -31.07 2.86
C VAL A 270 -19.59 -32.19 2.29
N ARG A 271 -18.41 -31.83 1.76
CA ARG A 271 -17.49 -32.77 1.11
C ARG A 271 -16.14 -32.77 1.80
N ARG A 272 -15.42 -33.89 1.76
CA ARG A 272 -14.01 -33.95 2.18
C ARG A 272 -13.09 -33.95 0.96
N GLY A 273 -12.00 -33.18 1.03
CA GLY A 273 -10.97 -33.10 0.02
C GLY A 273 -11.39 -32.36 -1.26
N SER A 274 -10.64 -32.62 -2.33
CA SER A 274 -10.89 -32.03 -3.65
C SER A 274 -12.12 -32.64 -4.33
N GLY A 275 -12.84 -31.85 -5.12
CA GLY A 275 -13.98 -32.38 -5.86
C GLY A 275 -14.78 -31.33 -6.64
N ARG A 276 -15.76 -31.82 -7.40
CA ARG A 276 -16.75 -30.99 -8.09
C ARG A 276 -18.04 -30.97 -7.28
N VAL A 277 -18.64 -29.79 -7.14
CA VAL A 277 -19.93 -29.61 -6.47
C VAL A 277 -21.03 -29.68 -7.53
N ARG A 278 -21.52 -30.89 -7.81
CA ARG A 278 -22.44 -31.15 -8.93
C ARG A 278 -23.82 -30.53 -8.69
N GLU A 279 -24.20 -30.36 -7.44
CA GLU A 279 -25.46 -29.73 -6.99
C GLU A 279 -25.59 -28.28 -7.46
N LEU A 280 -24.46 -27.62 -7.73
CA LEU A 280 -24.43 -26.25 -8.25
C LEU A 280 -24.32 -26.18 -9.78
N ARG A 281 -24.44 -27.29 -10.51
CA ARG A 281 -24.61 -27.27 -11.98
C ARG A 281 -26.03 -26.87 -12.35
N ARG A 282 -26.36 -25.60 -12.13
CA ARG A 282 -27.71 -25.07 -12.36
C ARG A 282 -27.69 -23.60 -12.74
N VAL A 283 -28.87 -23.05 -12.98
CA VAL A 283 -29.05 -21.62 -13.25
C VAL A 283 -29.36 -20.91 -11.94
N LEU A 284 -28.52 -19.94 -11.59
CA LEU A 284 -28.77 -18.96 -10.53
C LEU A 284 -29.21 -17.64 -11.14
N ARG A 285 -30.00 -16.84 -10.43
CA ARG A 285 -30.34 -15.48 -10.90
C ARG A 285 -29.47 -14.44 -10.19
N SER A 286 -29.42 -13.24 -10.78
CA SER A 286 -28.83 -12.06 -10.16
C SER A 286 -29.33 -11.88 -8.73
N GLY A 287 -28.41 -11.59 -7.81
CA GLY A 287 -28.70 -11.52 -6.37
C GLY A 287 -28.43 -12.82 -5.61
N ALA A 288 -28.36 -13.98 -6.28
CA ALA A 288 -27.93 -15.21 -5.61
C ALA A 288 -26.45 -15.11 -5.18
N VAL A 289 -26.14 -15.66 -4.01
CA VAL A 289 -24.80 -15.64 -3.41
C VAL A 289 -24.33 -17.06 -3.16
N LEU A 290 -23.11 -17.36 -3.59
CA LEU A 290 -22.41 -18.60 -3.29
C LEU A 290 -21.24 -18.32 -2.36
N GLU A 291 -21.14 -19.07 -1.29
CA GLU A 291 -20.03 -18.98 -0.34
C GLU A 291 -19.40 -20.36 -0.22
N VAL A 292 -18.09 -20.43 -0.43
CA VAL A 292 -17.32 -21.67 -0.38
C VAL A 292 -16.32 -21.56 0.76
N PHE A 293 -16.46 -22.44 1.74
CA PHE A 293 -15.59 -22.58 2.90
C PHE A 293 -14.73 -23.81 2.70
N VAL A 294 -13.41 -23.66 2.79
CA VAL A 294 -12.44 -24.76 2.76
C VAL A 294 -11.65 -24.72 4.06
N THR A 295 -12.03 -25.55 5.03
CA THR A 295 -11.44 -25.57 6.36
C THR A 295 -10.66 -26.86 6.60
N ARG A 296 -9.70 -26.81 7.51
CA ARG A 296 -9.03 -27.99 8.04
C ARG A 296 -8.68 -27.70 9.51
N PRO A 297 -8.77 -28.70 10.41
CA PRO A 297 -8.44 -28.50 11.81
C PRO A 297 -7.07 -27.86 12.00
N LYS A 298 -7.02 -26.89 12.92
CA LYS A 298 -5.79 -26.17 13.30
C LYS A 298 -5.12 -25.40 12.13
N THR A 299 -5.90 -24.92 11.16
CA THR A 299 -5.41 -24.08 10.05
C THR A 299 -6.31 -22.89 9.77
N TYR A 300 -5.77 -21.84 9.14
CA TYR A 300 -6.59 -20.83 8.45
C TYR A 300 -7.09 -21.41 7.14
N GLY A 301 -8.39 -21.63 7.06
CA GLY A 301 -9.09 -22.04 5.86
C GLY A 301 -9.25 -20.92 4.84
N LYS A 302 -9.76 -21.28 3.66
CA LYS A 302 -10.07 -20.37 2.57
C LYS A 302 -11.57 -20.12 2.49
N TYR A 303 -11.95 -18.87 2.29
CA TYR A 303 -13.30 -18.45 1.99
C TYR A 303 -13.33 -17.82 0.59
N THR A 304 -14.29 -18.23 -0.23
CA THR A 304 -14.55 -17.59 -1.53
C THR A 304 -16.04 -17.31 -1.68
N ARG A 305 -16.40 -16.05 -1.91
CA ARG A 305 -17.77 -15.61 -2.19
C ARG A 305 -17.94 -15.25 -3.66
N PHE A 306 -19.03 -15.70 -4.27
CA PHE A 306 -19.48 -15.28 -5.59
C PHE A 306 -20.88 -14.68 -5.51
N LYS A 307 -21.04 -13.39 -5.83
CA LYS A 307 -22.34 -12.75 -5.97
C LYS A 307 -22.74 -12.72 -7.44
N MET A 308 -23.85 -13.37 -7.80
CA MET A 308 -24.39 -13.37 -9.15
C MET A 308 -24.88 -11.97 -9.51
N ARG A 309 -24.48 -11.47 -10.68
CA ARG A 309 -24.85 -10.13 -11.19
C ARG A 309 -25.53 -10.25 -12.55
N ARG A 310 -26.37 -9.27 -12.87
CA ARG A 310 -26.97 -9.15 -14.19
C ARG A 310 -25.90 -8.77 -15.21
N GLY A 311 -25.91 -9.44 -16.36
CA GLY A 311 -25.10 -9.11 -17.55
C GLY A 311 -23.59 -9.30 -17.41
N THR A 312 -23.08 -9.59 -16.21
CA THR A 312 -21.64 -9.61 -15.93
C THR A 312 -21.27 -10.84 -15.11
N ALA A 313 -19.97 -11.19 -15.15
CA ALA A 313 -19.44 -12.29 -14.35
C ALA A 313 -19.73 -12.07 -12.85
N PRO A 314 -19.94 -13.15 -12.08
CA PRO A 314 -20.17 -13.04 -10.65
C PRO A 314 -19.02 -12.29 -9.95
N GLN A 315 -19.35 -11.38 -9.04
CA GLN A 315 -18.35 -10.69 -8.22
C GLN A 315 -17.71 -11.72 -7.29
N ARG A 316 -16.38 -11.85 -7.35
CA ARG A 316 -15.61 -12.77 -6.52
C ARG A 316 -14.92 -12.01 -5.39
N VAL A 317 -14.97 -12.56 -4.18
CA VAL A 317 -14.20 -12.09 -3.01
C VAL A 317 -13.54 -13.30 -2.38
N ASP A 318 -12.23 -13.24 -2.14
CA ASP A 318 -11.47 -14.27 -1.41
C ASP A 318 -11.04 -13.72 -0.05
N LEU A 319 -11.27 -14.48 1.01
CA LEU A 319 -10.90 -14.21 2.40
C LEU A 319 -10.40 -15.51 3.05
N CYS A 320 -10.08 -15.44 4.34
CA CYS A 320 -9.75 -16.60 5.16
C CYS A 320 -10.85 -16.89 6.17
N VAL A 321 -10.86 -18.09 6.73
CA VAL A 321 -11.82 -18.50 7.75
C VAL A 321 -11.14 -19.44 8.74
N VAL A 322 -11.38 -19.24 10.03
CA VAL A 322 -10.81 -20.09 11.08
C VAL A 322 -11.67 -21.35 11.23
N ASP A 323 -11.05 -22.50 11.52
CA ASP A 323 -11.80 -23.73 11.74
C ASP A 323 -12.84 -23.57 12.87
N GLY A 324 -14.05 -24.09 12.64
CA GLY A 324 -15.19 -23.90 13.54
C GLY A 324 -15.89 -22.53 13.46
N SER A 325 -15.30 -21.55 12.78
CA SER A 325 -15.93 -20.24 12.54
C SER A 325 -16.69 -20.21 11.22
N ASP A 326 -17.84 -19.53 11.24
CA ASP A 326 -18.60 -19.18 10.03
C ASP A 326 -18.29 -17.79 9.50
N THR A 327 -17.46 -17.02 10.22
CA THR A 327 -17.17 -15.63 9.94
C THR A 327 -15.88 -15.53 9.13
N PRO A 328 -15.93 -15.08 7.87
CA PRO A 328 -14.73 -14.83 7.07
C PRO A 328 -13.97 -13.62 7.61
N VAL A 329 -12.64 -13.69 7.58
CA VAL A 329 -11.71 -12.65 8.03
C VAL A 329 -10.67 -12.38 6.96
N ALA A 330 -10.00 -11.22 7.02
CA ALA A 330 -8.84 -10.97 6.16
C ALA A 330 -7.80 -12.09 6.35
N CYS A 331 -7.17 -12.51 5.25
CA CYS A 331 -6.15 -13.54 5.33
C CYS A 331 -4.91 -13.03 6.06
N PRO A 332 -4.40 -13.76 7.07
CA PRO A 332 -3.11 -13.44 7.65
C PRO A 332 -2.02 -13.61 6.57
N GLY A 333 -1.22 -12.56 6.39
CA GLY A 333 -0.09 -12.51 5.47
C GLY A 333 1.15 -13.17 6.04
#